data_AF-A0A965CBY6-F1
#
_entry.id   AF-A0A965CBY6-F1
#
_cell.length_a   1.000
_cell.length_b   1.000
_cell.length_c   1.000
_cell.angle_alpha   90.00
_cell.angle_beta   90.00
_cell.angle_gamma   90.00
#
_symmetry.space_group_name_H-M   'P 1'
#
loop_
_entity.id
_entity.type
_entity.pdbx_description
1 polymer ?
#
loop_
_entity_poly.entity_id
_entity_poly.type
_entity_poly.pdbx_seq_one_letter_code
_entity_poly.pdbx_strand_id
1 'polypeptide(L)'
;MSKLEVTPGMFSKVESKPTLKTPITLLLSALVVFVFFGFLGKPGDVSFVWSDKREAIQLPAFTINSMLFCTVVGAVLLLIAAFSIFRTLSAKKTPVWLIAIFGLGVMMALLGWLATGAIQGVQMIFILSNTLVLAIPLILGGMAGVMSERVGVVNIAIEGQLLTGAFVSAVVGTMTGNLYVGMVAAMVAAGILSMVLASLAIKYLV
;
A
#
# COMPACT_ATOMS: atom_id res chain seq x y z
N MET A 1 42.58 14.82 26.01
CA MET A 1 41.69 13.64 26.02
C MET A 1 40.63 13.83 24.94
N SER A 2 40.75 13.13 23.81
CA SER A 2 39.75 13.17 22.74
C SER A 2 38.47 12.47 23.21
N LYS A 3 37.32 13.15 23.13
CA LYS A 3 36.02 12.54 23.45
C LYS A 3 35.79 11.33 22.53
N LEU A 4 35.64 10.15 23.11
CA LEU A 4 35.13 8.97 22.43
C LEU A 4 33.64 9.21 22.14
N GLU A 5 33.31 9.58 20.90
CA GLU A 5 31.93 9.69 20.44
C GLU A 5 31.37 8.31 20.12
N VAL A 6 30.58 7.74 21.03
CA VAL A 6 29.94 6.44 20.84
C VAL A 6 28.78 6.56 19.84
N THR A 7 28.99 6.10 18.61
CA THR A 7 27.98 6.01 17.56
C THR A 7 27.12 4.74 17.68
N PRO A 8 25.84 4.78 17.27
CA PRO A 8 24.98 3.59 17.25
C PRO A 8 25.60 2.49 16.37
N GLY A 9 25.95 1.35 16.97
CA GLY A 9 26.60 0.22 16.28
C GLY A 9 28.07 -0.01 16.66
N MET A 10 28.70 0.90 17.42
CA MET A 10 30.10 0.79 17.84
C MET A 10 30.45 -0.51 18.60
N PHE A 11 29.46 -1.10 19.29
CA PHE A 11 29.60 -2.38 20.01
C PHE A 11 28.71 -3.51 19.46
N SER A 12 27.98 -3.27 18.36
CA SER A 12 27.10 -4.29 17.77
C SER A 12 27.81 -4.94 16.58
N LYS A 13 28.76 -5.84 16.87
CA LYS A 13 29.30 -6.80 15.90
C LYS A 13 28.37 -8.00 15.70
N VAL A 14 27.07 -7.86 15.94
CA VAL A 14 26.11 -8.88 15.51
C VAL A 14 25.88 -8.63 14.02
N GLU A 15 26.65 -9.33 13.19
CA GLU A 15 26.40 -9.46 11.76
C GLU A 15 24.92 -9.83 11.62
N SER A 16 24.07 -8.89 11.19
CA SER A 16 22.63 -9.13 11.10
C SER A 16 22.43 -10.11 9.94
N LYS A 17 22.50 -11.41 10.23
CA LYS A 17 22.24 -12.43 9.23
C LYS A 17 20.86 -12.15 8.63
N PRO A 18 20.75 -11.98 7.30
CA PRO A 18 19.47 -11.75 6.67
C PRO A 18 18.54 -12.93 6.99
N THR A 19 17.32 -12.64 7.39
CA THR A 19 16.35 -13.65 7.80
C THR A 19 15.82 -14.40 6.59
N LEU A 20 15.71 -15.73 6.69
CA LEU A 20 15.15 -16.57 5.62
C LEU A 20 13.64 -16.41 5.44
N LYS A 21 12.96 -15.67 6.32
CA LYS A 21 11.51 -15.47 6.26
C LYS A 21 11.09 -14.80 4.95
N THR A 22 11.78 -13.74 4.54
CA THR A 22 11.47 -12.98 3.31
C THR A 22 11.58 -13.81 2.03
N PRO A 23 12.69 -14.52 1.75
CA PRO A 23 12.75 -15.35 0.54
C PRO A 23 11.74 -16.50 0.56
N ILE A 24 11.46 -17.10 1.73
CA ILE A 24 10.45 -18.18 1.84
C ILE A 24 9.05 -17.66 1.51
N THR A 25 8.65 -16.49 2.02
CA THR A 25 7.32 -15.93 1.72
C THR A 25 7.17 -15.57 0.24
N LEU A 26 8.22 -15.03 -0.38
CA LEU A 26 8.25 -14.74 -1.82
C LEU A 26 8.17 -16.03 -2.66
N LEU A 27 8.89 -17.08 -2.27
CA LEU A 27 8.82 -18.36 -2.96
C LEU A 27 7.43 -19.00 -2.86
N LEU A 28 6.86 -19.05 -1.65
CA LEU A 28 5.52 -19.62 -1.44
C LEU A 28 4.45 -18.89 -2.24
N SER A 29 4.46 -17.56 -2.20
CA SER A 29 3.50 -16.76 -2.98
C SER A 29 3.70 -16.90 -4.49
N ALA A 30 4.94 -16.97 -4.97
CA ALA A 30 5.24 -17.22 -6.38
C ALA A 30 4.76 -18.60 -6.84
N LEU A 31 4.94 -19.63 -6.02
CA LEU A 31 4.43 -20.98 -6.28
C LEU A 31 2.90 -20.99 -6.35
N VAL A 32 2.22 -20.26 -5.45
CA VAL A 32 0.76 -20.14 -5.49
C VAL A 32 0.31 -19.53 -6.82
N VAL A 33 0.93 -18.42 -7.23
CA VAL A 33 0.60 -17.76 -8.51
C VAL A 33 0.88 -18.70 -9.69
N PHE A 34 2.06 -19.31 -9.75
CA PHE A 34 2.45 -20.14 -10.89
C PHE A 34 1.60 -21.41 -11.02
N VAL A 35 1.35 -22.10 -9.90
CA VAL A 35 0.61 -23.37 -9.89
C VAL A 35 -0.89 -23.13 -9.95
N PHE A 36 -1.47 -22.34 -9.02
CA PHE A 36 -2.93 -22.22 -8.91
C PHE A 36 -3.53 -21.21 -9.88
N PHE A 37 -2.90 -20.05 -10.07
CA PHE A 37 -3.43 -19.03 -10.99
C PHE A 37 -2.99 -19.28 -12.43
N GLY A 38 -1.77 -19.79 -12.60
CA GLY A 38 -1.21 -20.18 -13.90
C GLY A 38 -1.68 -21.55 -14.36
N PHE A 39 -0.99 -22.61 -13.94
CA PHE A 39 -1.12 -23.94 -14.54
C PHE A 39 -2.47 -24.63 -14.26
N LEU A 40 -3.06 -24.41 -13.08
CA LEU A 40 -4.41 -24.83 -12.72
C LEU A 40 -5.44 -23.68 -12.90
N GLY A 41 -5.04 -22.61 -13.57
CA GLY A 41 -5.86 -21.42 -13.80
C GLY A 41 -7.10 -21.70 -14.63
N LYS A 42 -8.11 -20.83 -14.51
CA LYS A 42 -9.33 -20.93 -15.31
C LYS A 42 -9.00 -20.62 -16.79
N PRO A 43 -9.42 -21.45 -17.74
CA PRO A 43 -9.28 -21.12 -19.16
C PRO A 43 -10.29 -20.02 -19.50
N GLY A 44 -9.77 -18.90 -20.00
CA GLY A 44 -10.58 -17.77 -20.43
C GLY A 44 -9.71 -16.54 -20.65
N ASP A 45 -10.29 -15.54 -21.30
CA ASP A 45 -9.59 -14.29 -21.57
C ASP A 45 -9.82 -13.29 -20.44
N VAL A 46 -8.79 -12.50 -20.18
CA VAL A 46 -8.87 -11.34 -19.29
C VAL A 46 -8.56 -10.09 -20.10
N SER A 47 -9.42 -9.09 -19.93
CA SER A 47 -9.31 -7.79 -20.59
C SER A 47 -8.84 -6.76 -19.57
N PHE A 48 -7.66 -6.19 -19.76
CA PHE A 48 -7.19 -5.04 -18.98
C PHE A 48 -7.59 -3.76 -19.69
N VAL A 49 -8.49 -3.01 -19.08
CA VAL A 49 -9.08 -1.79 -19.65
C VAL A 49 -8.33 -0.58 -19.11
N TRP A 50 -7.74 0.19 -20.02
CA TRP A 50 -6.88 1.34 -19.74
C TRP A 50 -7.49 2.68 -20.10
N SER A 51 -8.74 2.69 -20.59
CA SER A 51 -9.45 3.93 -20.89
C SER A 51 -10.95 3.77 -20.65
N ASP A 52 -11.60 4.84 -20.19
CA ASP A 52 -13.05 4.91 -20.04
C ASP A 52 -13.69 5.61 -21.25
N LYS A 53 -14.97 5.35 -21.52
CA LYS A 53 -15.73 5.86 -22.68
C LYS A 53 -15.79 7.39 -22.77
N ARG A 54 -15.44 8.09 -21.68
CA ARG A 54 -15.49 9.55 -21.54
C ARG A 54 -14.14 10.23 -21.74
N GLU A 55 -13.06 9.48 -21.94
CA GLU A 55 -11.72 10.04 -22.09
C GLU A 55 -11.45 10.53 -23.50
N ALA A 56 -10.66 11.60 -23.62
CA ALA A 56 -10.28 12.21 -24.89
C ALA A 56 -9.37 11.29 -25.73
N ILE A 57 -8.65 10.36 -25.09
CA ILE A 57 -7.77 9.39 -25.75
C ILE A 57 -8.21 8.00 -25.31
N GLN A 58 -8.76 7.22 -26.26
CA GLN A 58 -9.20 5.86 -25.99
C GLN A 58 -8.07 4.87 -26.27
N LEU A 59 -7.56 4.27 -25.20
CA LEU A 59 -6.59 3.17 -25.30
C LEU A 59 -7.34 1.84 -25.47
N PRO A 60 -6.95 1.00 -26.45
CA PRO A 60 -7.59 -0.28 -26.66
C PRO A 60 -7.38 -1.20 -25.45
N ALA A 61 -8.41 -1.98 -25.09
CA ALA A 61 -8.30 -2.97 -24.03
C ALA A 61 -7.29 -4.06 -24.43
N PHE A 62 -6.39 -4.40 -23.51
CA PHE A 62 -5.42 -5.47 -23.73
C PHE A 62 -6.05 -6.80 -23.30
N THR A 63 -6.39 -7.65 -24.26
CA THR A 63 -6.98 -8.97 -24.02
C THR A 63 -5.91 -10.04 -24.15
N ILE A 64 -5.78 -10.87 -23.13
CA ILE A 64 -4.84 -11.99 -23.12
C ILE A 64 -5.48 -13.18 -22.42
N ASN A 65 -5.07 -14.37 -22.84
CA ASN A 65 -5.45 -15.58 -22.14
C ASN A 65 -4.96 -15.53 -20.69
N SER A 66 -5.89 -15.68 -19.74
CA SER A 66 -5.64 -15.55 -18.30
C SER A 66 -4.62 -16.58 -17.81
N MET A 67 -4.71 -17.82 -18.29
CA MET A 67 -3.80 -18.91 -17.95
C MET A 67 -2.37 -18.61 -18.42
N LEU A 68 -2.21 -18.15 -19.66
CA LEU A 68 -0.90 -17.75 -20.21
C LEU A 68 -0.32 -16.56 -19.44
N PHE A 69 -1.14 -15.54 -19.18
CA PHE A 69 -0.70 -14.37 -18.42
C PHE A 69 -0.22 -14.73 -17.00
N CYS A 70 -1.01 -15.52 -16.26
CA CYS A 70 -0.66 -15.91 -14.89
C CYS A 70 0.54 -16.86 -14.83
N THR A 71 0.72 -17.75 -15.81
CA THR A 71 1.91 -18.61 -15.89
C THR A 71 3.18 -17.81 -16.19
N VAL A 72 3.15 -16.86 -17.13
CA VAL A 72 4.30 -16.00 -17.45
C VAL A 72 4.66 -15.12 -16.26
N VAL A 73 3.68 -14.46 -15.64
CA VAL A 73 3.91 -13.64 -14.44
C VAL A 73 4.42 -14.51 -13.29
N GLY A 74 3.84 -15.69 -13.07
CA GLY A 74 4.31 -16.65 -12.07
C GLY A 74 5.76 -17.10 -12.28
N ALA A 75 6.17 -17.34 -13.52
CA ALA A 75 7.54 -17.70 -13.86
C ALA A 75 8.52 -16.56 -13.52
N VAL A 76 8.16 -15.31 -13.85
CA VAL A 76 8.94 -14.12 -13.48
C VAL A 76 9.04 -13.98 -11.96
N LEU A 77 7.94 -14.19 -11.23
CA LEU A 77 7.93 -14.13 -9.76
C LEU A 77 8.81 -15.21 -9.13
N LEU A 78 8.85 -16.42 -9.71
CA LEU A 78 9.76 -17.48 -9.27
C LEU A 78 11.23 -17.11 -9.49
N LEU A 79 11.58 -16.45 -10.61
CA LEU A 79 12.92 -15.93 -10.83
C LEU A 79 13.30 -14.86 -9.81
N ILE A 80 12.37 -13.97 -9.47
CA ILE A 80 12.56 -12.94 -8.43
C ILE A 80 12.75 -13.60 -7.06
N ALA A 81 11.97 -14.64 -6.73
CA ALA A 81 12.12 -15.40 -5.50
C ALA A 81 13.46 -16.16 -5.44
N ALA A 82 13.90 -16.76 -6.55
CA ALA A 82 15.21 -17.41 -6.64
C ALA A 82 16.36 -16.41 -6.46
N PHE A 83 16.27 -15.23 -7.07
CA PHE A 83 17.24 -14.16 -6.88
C PHE A 83 17.26 -13.65 -5.43
N SER A 84 16.09 -13.55 -4.80
CA SER A 84 15.95 -13.22 -3.38
C SER A 84 16.65 -14.24 -2.49
N ILE A 85 16.47 -15.54 -2.74
CA ILE A 85 17.18 -16.63 -2.05
C ILE A 85 18.69 -16.49 -2.24
N PHE A 86 19.17 -16.31 -3.48
CA PHE A 86 20.59 -16.13 -3.77
C PHE A 86 21.20 -14.95 -3.02
N ARG A 87 20.48 -13.82 -2.94
CA ARG A 87 20.90 -12.64 -2.16
C ARG A 87 20.97 -12.94 -0.67
N THR A 88 19.99 -13.63 -0.11
CA THR A 88 19.99 -14.04 1.31
C THR A 88 21.10 -15.02 1.63
N LEU A 89 21.37 -15.99 0.76
CA LEU A 89 22.51 -16.92 0.87
C LEU A 89 23.85 -16.18 0.78
N SER A 90 23.91 -15.11 -0.01
CA SER A 90 25.08 -14.21 -0.10
C SER A 90 25.17 -13.19 1.06
N ALA A 91 24.46 -13.42 2.17
CA ALA A 91 24.37 -12.53 3.34
C ALA A 91 23.90 -11.09 3.04
N LYS A 92 23.21 -10.87 1.91
CA LYS A 92 22.66 -9.56 1.51
C LYS A 92 21.15 -9.52 1.72
N LYS A 93 20.64 -8.36 2.15
CA LYS A 93 19.18 -8.11 2.26
C LYS A 93 18.57 -7.96 0.86
N THR A 94 17.31 -8.36 0.74
CA THR A 94 16.48 -8.15 -0.45
C THR A 94 16.10 -6.67 -0.53
N PRO A 95 16.34 -5.98 -1.66
CA PRO A 95 16.00 -4.56 -1.78
C PRO A 95 14.48 -4.37 -1.79
N VAL A 96 14.01 -3.27 -1.18
CA VAL A 96 12.57 -2.97 -1.02
C VAL A 96 11.87 -2.83 -2.38
N TRP A 97 12.54 -2.26 -3.40
CA TRP A 97 11.96 -2.14 -4.74
C TRP A 97 11.60 -3.49 -5.34
N LEU A 98 12.39 -4.54 -5.05
CA LEU A 98 12.19 -5.87 -5.62
C LEU A 98 10.97 -6.54 -4.97
N ILE A 99 10.75 -6.29 -3.67
CA ILE A 99 9.55 -6.69 -2.96
C ILE A 99 8.32 -5.94 -3.52
N ALA A 100 8.46 -4.65 -3.83
CA ALA A 100 7.37 -3.87 -4.43
C ALA A 100 6.98 -4.38 -5.82
N ILE A 101 7.97 -4.62 -6.70
CA ILE A 101 7.74 -5.20 -8.04
C ILE A 101 7.10 -6.59 -7.92
N PHE A 102 7.58 -7.41 -6.99
CA PHE A 102 7.01 -8.73 -6.72
C PHE A 102 5.54 -8.63 -6.30
N GLY A 103 5.22 -7.76 -5.34
CA GLY A 103 3.86 -7.54 -4.86
C GLY A 103 2.91 -7.05 -5.96
N LEU A 104 3.38 -6.13 -6.81
CA LEU A 104 2.63 -5.69 -7.99
C LEU A 104 2.38 -6.83 -8.97
N GLY A 105 3.38 -7.68 -9.24
CA GLY A 105 3.21 -8.86 -10.09
C GLY A 105 2.20 -9.85 -9.54
N VAL A 106 2.24 -10.13 -8.23
CA VAL A 106 1.23 -10.99 -7.56
C VAL A 106 -0.17 -10.39 -7.68
N MET A 107 -0.32 -9.08 -7.45
CA MET A 107 -1.60 -8.39 -7.61
C MET A 107 -2.12 -8.45 -9.04
N MET A 108 -1.26 -8.24 -10.04
CA MET A 108 -1.63 -8.35 -11.45
C MET A 108 -2.09 -9.77 -11.81
N ALA A 109 -1.37 -10.80 -11.35
CA ALA A 109 -1.77 -12.18 -11.59
C ALA A 109 -3.09 -12.54 -10.88
N LEU A 110 -3.28 -12.06 -9.65
CA LEU A 110 -4.53 -12.25 -8.90
C LEU A 110 -5.71 -11.59 -9.63
N LEU A 111 -5.57 -10.32 -10.05
CA LEU A 111 -6.61 -9.61 -10.80
C LEU A 111 -6.88 -10.27 -12.16
N GLY A 112 -5.82 -10.71 -12.84
CA GLY A 112 -5.90 -11.47 -14.08
C GLY A 112 -6.75 -12.73 -13.94
N TRP A 113 -6.45 -13.53 -12.92
CA TRP A 113 -7.19 -14.75 -12.62
C TRP A 113 -8.63 -14.48 -12.16
N LEU A 114 -8.85 -13.48 -11.29
CA LEU A 114 -10.18 -13.13 -10.77
C LEU A 114 -11.12 -12.61 -11.87
N ALA A 115 -10.59 -11.84 -12.82
CA ALA A 115 -11.37 -11.25 -13.90
C ALA A 115 -11.48 -12.14 -15.15
N THR A 116 -11.09 -13.42 -15.06
CA THR A 116 -11.23 -14.37 -16.17
C THR A 116 -12.69 -14.48 -16.61
N GLY A 117 -12.99 -14.11 -17.86
CA GLY A 117 -14.35 -14.12 -18.39
C GLY A 117 -15.26 -12.95 -17.94
N ALA A 118 -14.70 -11.92 -17.28
CA ALA A 118 -15.47 -10.74 -16.89
C ALA A 118 -15.79 -9.85 -18.09
N ILE A 119 -17.07 -9.53 -18.30
CA ILE A 119 -17.57 -8.70 -19.43
C ILE A 119 -16.94 -7.30 -19.42
N GLN A 120 -16.70 -6.74 -18.23
CA GLN A 120 -16.18 -5.38 -18.05
C GLN A 120 -14.65 -5.32 -17.92
N GLY A 121 -13.98 -6.48 -17.83
CA GLY A 121 -12.54 -6.57 -17.62
C GLY A 121 -12.07 -5.94 -16.30
N VAL A 122 -10.74 -5.87 -16.12
CA VAL A 122 -10.10 -5.17 -15.01
C VAL A 122 -9.92 -3.70 -15.40
N GLN A 123 -10.62 -2.80 -14.70
CA GLN A 123 -10.53 -1.35 -14.92
C GLN A 123 -9.30 -0.77 -14.22
N MET A 124 -8.20 -0.61 -14.95
CA MET A 124 -6.93 -0.20 -14.35
C MET A 124 -6.95 1.24 -13.86
N ILE A 125 -7.58 2.15 -14.61
CA ILE A 125 -7.70 3.55 -14.20
C ILE A 125 -8.50 3.66 -12.90
N PHE A 126 -9.62 2.94 -12.78
CA PHE A 126 -10.45 2.99 -11.58
C PHE A 126 -9.67 2.53 -10.34
N ILE A 127 -8.96 1.40 -10.43
CA ILE A 127 -8.16 0.88 -9.33
C ILE A 127 -7.04 1.86 -8.95
N LEU A 128 -6.31 2.40 -9.94
CA LEU A 128 -5.22 3.35 -9.70
C LEU A 128 -5.72 4.68 -9.11
N SER A 129 -6.79 5.25 -9.68
CA SER A 129 -7.39 6.50 -9.21
C SER A 129 -7.92 6.35 -7.79
N ASN A 130 -8.65 5.28 -7.49
CA ASN A 130 -9.17 5.05 -6.14
C ASN A 130 -8.04 4.80 -5.13
N THR A 131 -6.98 4.11 -5.56
CA THR A 131 -5.77 3.94 -4.73
C THR A 131 -5.15 5.28 -4.38
N LEU A 132 -5.01 6.20 -5.35
CA LEU A 132 -4.46 7.54 -5.09
C LEU A 132 -5.35 8.36 -4.15
N VAL A 133 -6.66 8.35 -4.38
CA VAL A 133 -7.64 9.08 -3.55
C VAL A 133 -7.58 8.61 -2.10
N LEU A 134 -7.44 7.30 -1.85
CA LEU A 134 -7.33 6.74 -0.50
C LEU A 134 -5.93 6.89 0.10
N ALA A 135 -4.87 6.87 -0.72
CA ALA A 135 -3.49 6.99 -0.24
C ALA A 135 -3.18 8.38 0.34
N ILE A 136 -3.73 9.45 -0.25
CA ILE A 136 -3.51 10.83 0.20
C ILE A 136 -3.85 11.00 1.70
N PRO A 137 -5.07 10.71 2.17
CA PRO A 137 -5.41 10.87 3.58
C PRO A 137 -4.61 9.94 4.50
N LEU A 138 -4.25 8.74 4.04
CA LEU A 138 -3.40 7.82 4.81
C LEU A 138 -1.98 8.37 5.01
N ILE A 139 -1.38 8.98 3.98
CA ILE A 139 -0.06 9.62 4.08
C ILE A 139 -0.13 10.83 5.01
N LEU A 140 -1.14 11.68 4.87
CA LEU A 140 -1.35 12.83 5.75
C LEU A 140 -1.56 12.41 7.21
N GLY A 141 -2.32 11.32 7.45
CA GLY A 141 -2.46 10.71 8.76
C GLY A 141 -1.12 10.20 9.30
N GLY A 142 -0.38 9.41 8.53
CA GLY A 142 0.94 8.92 8.94
C GLY A 142 1.89 10.06 9.34
N MET A 143 1.90 11.16 8.60
CA MET A 143 2.70 12.35 8.94
C MET A 143 2.26 13.01 10.26
N ALA A 144 0.95 13.10 10.52
CA ALA A 144 0.45 13.59 11.80
C ALA A 144 0.84 12.66 12.97
N GLY A 145 0.90 11.34 12.74
CA GLY A 145 1.46 10.39 13.70
C GLY A 145 2.93 10.65 14.02
N VAL A 146 3.77 10.80 12.98
CA VAL A 146 5.21 11.12 13.15
C VAL A 146 5.42 12.44 13.91
N MET A 147 4.59 13.45 13.66
CA MET A 147 4.64 14.70 14.42
C MET A 147 4.24 14.50 15.89
N SER A 148 3.26 13.63 16.17
CA SER A 148 2.80 13.35 17.54
C SER A 148 3.86 12.58 18.33
N GLU A 149 4.55 11.63 17.68
CA GLU A 149 5.66 10.90 18.29
C GLU A 149 6.82 11.81 18.69
N ARG A 150 7.08 12.90 17.95
CA ARG A 150 8.13 13.87 18.29
C ARG A 150 7.89 14.60 19.61
N VAL A 151 6.63 14.76 20.01
CA VAL A 151 6.25 15.38 21.30
C VAL A 151 6.00 14.34 22.40
N GLY A 152 6.28 13.06 22.14
CA GLY A 152 6.11 11.98 23.11
C GLY A 152 4.67 11.53 23.33
N VAL A 153 3.74 11.88 22.42
CA VAL A 153 2.33 11.53 22.53
C VAL A 153 1.90 10.65 21.35
N VAL A 154 1.44 9.44 21.63
CA VAL A 154 0.92 8.54 20.58
C VAL A 154 -0.51 8.96 20.21
N ASN A 155 -0.72 9.42 18.98
CA ASN A 155 -2.05 9.81 18.52
C ASN A 155 -2.89 8.59 18.11
N ILE A 156 -3.57 8.00 19.09
CA ILE A 156 -4.51 6.89 18.88
C ILE A 156 -5.84 7.33 18.23
N ALA A 157 -6.13 8.64 18.24
CA ALA A 157 -7.40 9.18 17.78
C ALA A 157 -7.38 9.54 16.28
N ILE A 158 -6.31 9.21 15.55
CA ILE A 158 -6.07 9.72 14.20
C ILE A 158 -7.13 9.29 13.19
N GLU A 159 -7.58 8.04 13.25
CA GLU A 159 -8.67 7.54 12.41
C GLU A 159 -9.97 8.30 12.71
N GLY A 160 -10.24 8.59 13.99
CA GLY A 160 -11.37 9.40 14.42
C GLY A 160 -11.29 10.86 13.96
N GLN A 161 -10.09 11.46 13.97
CA GLN A 161 -9.84 12.83 13.49
C GLN A 161 -10.12 12.96 11.98
N LEU A 162 -9.65 11.98 11.19
CA LEU A 162 -9.90 11.94 9.76
C LEU A 162 -11.40 11.75 9.44
N LEU A 163 -12.05 10.79 10.12
CA LEU A 163 -13.48 10.52 9.92
C LEU A 163 -14.37 11.68 10.35
N THR A 164 -14.05 12.32 11.48
CA THR A 164 -14.79 13.49 11.98
C THR A 164 -14.63 14.68 11.04
N GLY A 165 -13.41 14.94 10.56
CA GLY A 165 -13.14 15.96 9.56
C GLY A 165 -13.92 15.70 8.27
N ALA A 166 -13.88 14.47 7.74
CA ALA A 166 -14.59 14.09 6.51
C ALA A 166 -16.12 14.27 6.66
N PHE A 167 -16.70 13.80 7.77
CA PHE A 167 -18.13 13.91 8.05
C PHE A 167 -18.57 15.37 8.17
N VAL A 168 -17.88 16.18 8.96
CA VAL A 168 -18.22 17.60 9.15
C VAL A 168 -18.05 18.38 7.84
N SER A 169 -17.01 18.08 7.05
CA SER A 169 -16.82 18.68 5.73
C SER A 169 -18.01 18.40 4.81
N ALA A 170 -18.45 17.13 4.76
CA ALA A 170 -19.58 16.73 3.93
C ALA A 170 -20.89 17.40 4.35
N VAL A 171 -21.17 17.46 5.65
CA VAL A 171 -22.39 18.09 6.18
C VAL A 171 -22.39 19.59 5.92
N VAL A 172 -21.34 20.30 6.35
CA VAL A 172 -21.27 21.77 6.22
C VAL A 172 -21.13 22.20 4.77
N GLY A 173 -20.35 21.48 3.96
CA GLY A 173 -20.23 21.74 2.53
C GLY A 173 -21.56 21.58 1.79
N THR A 174 -22.36 20.57 2.16
CA THR A 174 -23.69 20.36 1.57
C THR A 174 -24.68 21.45 2.00
N MET A 175 -24.70 21.82 3.29
CA MET A 175 -25.61 22.85 3.81
C MET A 175 -25.32 24.25 3.27
N THR A 176 -24.04 24.58 3.09
CA THR A 176 -23.61 25.93 2.67
C THR A 176 -23.45 26.06 1.15
N GLY A 177 -23.39 24.95 0.42
CA GLY A 177 -23.04 24.92 -1.00
C GLY A 177 -21.61 25.37 -1.29
N ASN A 178 -20.75 25.53 -0.28
CA ASN A 178 -19.40 26.05 -0.42
C ASN A 178 -18.36 25.08 0.16
N LEU A 179 -17.53 24.54 -0.74
CA LEU A 179 -16.46 23.60 -0.40
C LEU A 179 -15.47 24.16 0.64
N TYR A 180 -15.11 25.44 0.52
CA TYR A 180 -14.12 26.06 1.41
C TYR A 180 -14.66 26.20 2.84
N VAL A 181 -15.95 26.46 2.99
CA VAL A 181 -16.59 26.53 4.32
C VAL A 181 -16.62 25.14 4.96
N GLY A 182 -16.95 24.10 4.19
CA GLY A 182 -16.85 22.72 4.63
C GLY A 182 -15.44 22.32 5.04
N MET A 183 -14.41 22.76 4.31
CA MET A 183 -13.01 22.51 4.65
C MET A 183 -12.59 23.16 5.97
N VAL A 184 -12.92 24.44 6.17
CA VAL A 184 -12.61 25.15 7.43
C VAL A 184 -13.34 24.51 8.61
N ALA A 185 -14.61 24.14 8.43
CA ALA A 185 -15.37 23.45 9.47
C ALA A 185 -14.76 22.10 9.84
N ALA A 186 -14.26 21.34 8.86
CA ALA A 186 -13.55 20.09 9.09
C ALA A 186 -12.27 20.29 9.92
N MET A 187 -11.48 21.33 9.62
CA MET A 187 -10.27 21.66 10.39
C MET A 187 -10.60 21.99 11.85
N VAL A 188 -11.66 22.77 12.08
CA VAL A 188 -12.11 23.12 13.43
C VAL A 188 -12.61 21.88 14.18
N ALA A 189 -13.45 21.06 13.56
CA ALA A 189 -14.00 19.86 14.19
C ALA A 189 -12.92 18.82 14.53
N ALA A 190 -12.00 18.54 13.59
CA ALA A 190 -10.86 17.65 13.84
C ALA A 190 -9.93 18.22 14.93
N GLY A 191 -9.72 19.54 14.94
CA GLY A 191 -8.98 20.24 16.00
C GLY A 191 -9.61 20.07 17.38
N ILE A 192 -10.93 20.23 17.49
CA ILE A 192 -11.69 20.00 18.74
C ILE A 192 -11.53 18.54 19.20
N LEU A 193 -11.64 17.57 18.29
CA LEU A 193 -11.42 16.17 18.65
C LEU A 193 -9.97 15.92 19.10
N SER A 194 -8.99 16.60 18.49
CA SER A 194 -7.60 16.56 18.94
C SER A 194 -7.39 17.17 20.32
N MET A 195 -8.18 18.17 20.72
CA MET A 195 -8.12 18.73 22.08
C MET A 195 -8.58 17.73 23.13
N VAL A 196 -9.55 16.86 22.81
CA VAL A 196 -9.96 15.76 23.70
C VAL A 196 -8.79 14.81 23.94
N LEU A 197 -8.10 14.39 22.88
CA LEU A 197 -6.89 13.56 23.00
C LEU A 197 -5.81 14.27 23.83
N ALA A 198 -5.56 15.56 23.57
CA ALA A 198 -4.57 16.33 24.32
C ALA A 198 -4.92 16.44 25.81
N SER A 199 -6.21 16.66 26.15
CA SER A 199 -6.67 16.69 27.52
C SER A 199 -6.44 15.35 28.23
N LEU A 200 -6.77 14.24 27.56
CA LEU A 200 -6.55 12.91 28.11
C LEU A 200 -5.06 12.59 28.29
N ALA A 201 -4.24 12.89 27.29
CA ALA A 201 -2.81 12.58 27.31
C ALA A 201 -2.00 13.42 28.31
N ILE A 202 -2.39 14.69 28.56
CA ILE A 202 -1.64 15.61 29.42
C ILE A 202 -2.13 15.56 30.86
N LYS A 203 -3.46 15.52 31.07
CA LYS A 203 -4.05 15.63 32.41
C LYS A 203 -4.11 14.28 33.15
N TYR A 204 -4.32 13.19 32.43
CA TYR A 204 -4.50 11.87 33.01
C TYR A 204 -3.23 11.05 32.75
N LEU A 205 -2.23 11.25 33.61
CA LEU A 205 -1.05 10.40 33.68
C LEU A 205 -1.46 9.01 34.18
N VAL A 206 -1.23 7.98 33.36
CA VAL A 206 -1.23 6.57 33.77
C VAL A 206 0.21 6.09 33.84
#